data_AF-A0A7S3BMY0-F1
#
_entry.id   AF-A0A7S3BMY0-F1
#
_cell.length_a   1.000
_cell.length_b   1.000
_cell.length_c   1.000
_cell.angle_alpha   90.00
_cell.angle_beta   90.00
_cell.angle_gamma   90.00
#
_symmetry.space_group_name_H-M   'P 1'
#
loop_
_entity.id
_entity.type
_entity.pdbx_description
1 polymer ?
#
loop_
_entity_poly.entity_id
_entity_poly.type
_entity_poly.pdbx_seq_one_letter_code
_entity_poly.pdbx_strand_id
1 'polypeptide(L)'
;TGVDDDDDDDDDEDDDDDSDSDDDDSDEEEEEKEAEVEAVPEAPAAKRQRTDEGSRRQPLGTNSPFKRVNPEEITFTKEGLADNSWAALRATGHTYADKAQERLGPVKGKAFQKEMTKAKRGTYRGGAIDMGAVNSIKFDN
;
A
#
# COMPACT_ATOMS: atom_id res chain seq x y z
N THR A 1 47.70 49.63 23.46
CA THR A 1 47.88 48.58 24.47
C THR A 1 46.71 48.67 25.41
N GLY A 2 45.83 47.68 25.37
CA GLY A 2 44.58 47.62 26.12
C GLY A 2 43.77 46.48 25.53
N VAL A 3 44.14 45.27 25.94
CA VAL A 3 43.39 44.03 25.71
C VAL A 3 42.59 43.88 26.99
N ASP A 4 41.28 44.05 26.90
CA ASP A 4 40.35 43.64 27.94
C ASP A 4 39.70 42.36 27.42
N ASP A 5 40.12 41.27 28.05
CA ASP A 5 39.63 39.91 27.98
C ASP A 5 38.43 39.86 28.95
N ASP A 6 37.22 39.74 28.43
CA ASP A 6 36.06 39.31 29.22
C ASP A 6 35.61 37.98 28.60
N ASP A 7 36.01 36.93 29.31
CA ASP A 7 35.72 35.52 29.13
C ASP A 7 34.42 35.26 29.91
N ASP A 8 33.29 35.20 29.19
CA ASP A 8 32.00 34.78 29.75
C ASP A 8 31.57 33.53 28.95
N ASP A 9 31.95 32.40 29.53
CA ASP A 9 31.70 31.03 29.08
C ASP A 9 30.33 30.61 29.63
N ASP A 10 29.26 30.91 28.89
CA ASP A 10 27.90 30.44 29.15
C ASP A 10 27.68 29.16 28.32
N ASP A 11 28.10 28.04 28.89
CA ASP A 11 27.90 26.67 28.39
C ASP A 11 26.60 26.10 28.98
N ASP A 12 25.45 26.53 28.43
CA ASP A 12 24.14 25.93 28.68
C ASP A 12 23.87 24.83 27.61
N GLU A 13 24.49 23.67 27.78
CA GLU A 13 24.09 22.42 27.10
C GLU A 13 22.96 21.73 27.89
N ASP A 14 21.73 22.20 27.74
CA ASP A 14 20.52 21.43 28.04
C ASP A 14 19.94 20.88 26.71
N ASP A 15 20.40 19.70 26.29
CA ASP A 15 19.80 18.91 25.20
C ASP A 15 19.20 17.62 25.79
N ASP A 16 18.13 17.79 26.56
CA ASP A 16 17.18 16.73 26.92
C ASP A 16 16.06 16.68 25.86
N ASP A 17 16.28 15.97 24.74
CA ASP A 17 15.22 15.48 23.86
C ASP A 17 15.29 13.94 23.74
N ASP A 18 15.10 13.27 24.87
CA ASP A 18 14.66 11.87 24.90
C ASP A 18 13.19 11.84 24.42
N SER A 19 13.02 11.81 23.09
CA SER A 19 11.73 11.51 22.46
C SER A 19 11.42 10.02 22.62
N ASP A 20 11.05 9.64 23.84
CA ASP A 20 10.29 8.41 24.12
C ASP A 20 8.91 8.59 23.48
N SER A 21 8.82 8.23 22.20
CA SER A 21 7.53 8.07 21.54
C SER A 21 6.95 6.75 22.00
N ASP A 22 6.24 6.78 23.12
CA ASP A 22 5.31 5.74 23.56
C ASP A 22 4.42 5.33 22.37
N ASP A 23 4.69 4.16 21.79
CA ASP A 23 3.78 3.50 20.85
C ASP A 23 2.69 2.85 21.73
N ASP A 24 1.70 3.68 22.07
CA ASP A 24 0.46 3.29 22.76
C ASP A 24 -0.32 2.34 21.83
N ASP A 25 -0.06 1.04 21.99
CA ASP A 25 -0.85 -0.06 21.44
C ASP A 25 -2.18 -0.14 22.23
N SER A 26 -3.09 0.79 21.90
CA SER A 26 -4.46 0.76 22.41
C SER A 26 -5.34 -0.05 21.45
N ASP A 27 -5.34 -1.35 21.68
CA ASP A 27 -6.33 -2.32 21.20
C ASP A 27 -7.70 -2.00 21.83
N GLU A 28 -8.49 -1.16 21.16
CA GLU A 28 -9.89 -0.95 21.51
C GLU A 28 -10.77 -1.96 20.76
N GLU A 29 -11.05 -3.07 21.43
CA GLU A 29 -12.23 -3.89 21.19
C GLU A 29 -13.47 -3.13 21.68
N GLU A 30 -14.35 -2.75 20.74
CA GLU A 30 -15.71 -2.29 21.08
C GLU A 30 -16.74 -3.29 20.54
N GLU A 31 -17.14 -4.24 21.40
CA GLU A 31 -18.43 -4.93 21.34
C GLU A 31 -19.48 -4.19 22.20
N GLU A 32 -20.52 -3.72 21.51
CA GLU A 32 -21.95 -3.65 21.89
C GLU A 32 -22.43 -2.79 23.09
N LYS A 33 -23.36 -1.85 22.83
CA LYS A 33 -24.80 -2.00 23.15
C LYS A 33 -25.72 -0.82 22.76
N GLU A 34 -26.77 -1.20 22.02
CA GLU A 34 -28.20 -0.83 22.08
C GLU A 34 -28.67 0.63 22.33
N ALA A 35 -29.43 1.17 21.36
CA ALA A 35 -30.52 2.10 21.62
C ALA A 35 -31.69 1.89 20.64
N GLU A 36 -32.85 1.66 21.25
CA GLU A 36 -34.21 1.46 20.75
C GLU A 36 -34.77 2.64 19.94
N VAL A 37 -35.32 2.38 18.74
CA VAL A 37 -36.33 3.23 18.08
C VAL A 37 -37.34 2.39 17.28
N GLU A 38 -38.56 2.39 17.80
CA GLU A 38 -39.89 2.42 17.15
C GLU A 38 -40.27 1.44 16.02
N ALA A 39 -41.33 0.67 16.33
CA ALA A 39 -41.89 -0.42 15.55
C ALA A 39 -42.79 0.03 14.38
N VAL A 40 -42.59 -0.59 13.21
CA VAL A 40 -43.55 -0.64 12.10
C VAL A 40 -43.81 -2.11 11.75
N PRO A 41 -45.06 -2.61 11.69
CA PRO A 41 -45.32 -4.04 11.55
C PRO A 41 -45.28 -4.48 10.07
N GLU A 42 -44.24 -5.24 9.67
CA GLU A 42 -44.19 -5.92 8.37
C GLU A 42 -44.38 -7.43 8.53
N ALA A 43 -45.25 -7.97 7.66
CA ALA A 43 -45.85 -9.31 7.67
C ALA A 43 -44.82 -10.48 7.62
N PRO A 44 -45.17 -11.69 8.11
CA PRO A 44 -44.22 -12.78 8.27
C PRO A 44 -43.78 -13.36 6.91
N ALA A 45 -42.49 -13.22 6.62
CA ALA A 45 -41.82 -13.81 5.46
C ALA A 45 -41.88 -15.35 5.53
N ALA A 46 -42.66 -15.95 4.63
CA ALA A 46 -42.75 -17.39 4.47
C ALA A 46 -41.40 -18.00 4.08
N LYS A 47 -40.85 -18.85 4.96
CA LYS A 47 -39.68 -19.70 4.67
C LYS A 47 -40.02 -20.68 3.54
N ARG A 48 -39.53 -20.40 2.33
CA ARG A 48 -39.61 -21.35 1.20
C ARG A 48 -38.58 -22.45 1.41
N GLN A 49 -39.03 -23.59 1.91
CA GLN A 49 -38.26 -24.85 1.90
C GLN A 49 -37.96 -25.21 0.44
N ARG A 50 -36.67 -25.28 0.08
CA ARG A 50 -36.25 -25.80 -1.23
C ARG A 50 -36.27 -27.33 -1.11
N THR A 51 -37.15 -27.98 -1.85
CA THR A 51 -37.17 -29.43 -1.97
C THR A 51 -35.95 -29.89 -2.76
N ASP A 52 -35.20 -30.79 -2.17
CA ASP A 52 -34.15 -31.58 -2.81
C ASP A 52 -34.85 -32.61 -3.70
N GLU A 53 -34.92 -32.35 -5.01
CA GLU A 53 -35.31 -33.41 -5.94
C GLU A 53 -34.66 -33.18 -7.31
N GLY A 54 -33.68 -34.02 -7.60
CA GLY A 54 -33.52 -34.62 -8.91
C GLY A 54 -33.25 -33.69 -10.08
N SER A 55 -32.13 -32.95 -10.06
CA SER A 55 -31.46 -32.64 -11.32
C SER A 55 -29.98 -32.88 -11.16
N ARG A 56 -29.49 -33.91 -11.83
CA ARG A 56 -28.07 -34.22 -12.02
C ARG A 56 -27.45 -32.96 -12.61
N ARG A 57 -26.90 -32.10 -11.74
CA ARG A 57 -26.12 -30.95 -12.19
C ARG A 57 -24.91 -31.57 -12.86
N GLN A 58 -24.93 -31.55 -14.19
CA GLN A 58 -23.70 -31.63 -14.97
C GLN A 58 -22.71 -30.71 -14.27
N PRO A 59 -21.45 -31.11 -14.04
CA PRO A 59 -20.50 -30.23 -13.40
C PRO A 59 -20.46 -28.97 -14.26
N LEU A 60 -21.10 -27.90 -13.78
CA LEU A 60 -20.97 -26.58 -14.37
C LEU A 60 -19.48 -26.36 -14.35
N GLY A 61 -18.87 -26.27 -15.54
CA GLY A 61 -17.45 -25.99 -15.67
C GLY A 61 -17.09 -24.91 -14.68
N THR A 62 -15.96 -25.09 -13.99
CA THR A 62 -15.47 -24.24 -12.89
C THR A 62 -16.04 -22.83 -13.03
N ASN A 63 -16.85 -22.38 -12.06
CA ASN A 63 -17.58 -21.10 -12.11
C ASN A 63 -16.58 -19.95 -12.32
N SER A 64 -16.29 -19.66 -13.58
CA SER A 64 -15.34 -18.63 -13.97
C SER A 64 -16.11 -17.33 -14.01
N PRO A 65 -15.66 -16.29 -13.28
CA PRO A 65 -16.25 -14.97 -13.42
C PRO A 65 -16.13 -14.52 -14.88
N PHE A 66 -17.05 -13.67 -15.33
CA PHE A 66 -16.97 -13.07 -16.66
C PHE A 66 -15.67 -12.26 -16.78
N LYS A 67 -14.87 -12.57 -17.80
CA LYS A 67 -13.64 -11.85 -18.13
C LYS A 67 -13.81 -11.20 -19.49
N ARG A 68 -13.40 -9.93 -19.61
CA ARG A 68 -13.41 -9.21 -20.90
C ARG A 68 -12.28 -9.63 -21.84
N VAL A 69 -11.20 -10.16 -21.26
CA VAL A 69 -9.97 -10.52 -21.97
C VAL A 69 -9.70 -12.01 -21.73
N ASN A 70 -9.46 -12.75 -22.80
CA ASN A 70 -9.04 -14.14 -22.75
C ASN A 70 -7.51 -14.20 -22.65
N PRO A 71 -6.93 -14.64 -21.52
CA PRO A 71 -5.48 -14.64 -21.35
C PRO A 71 -4.75 -15.57 -22.34
N GLU A 72 -5.42 -16.61 -22.83
CA GLU A 72 -4.87 -17.59 -23.77
C GLU A 72 -4.73 -17.06 -25.21
N GLU A 73 -5.48 -16.02 -25.56
CA GLU A 73 -5.50 -15.44 -26.91
C GLU A 73 -4.50 -14.27 -27.06
N ILE A 74 -3.88 -13.84 -25.96
CA ILE A 74 -2.95 -12.72 -25.96
C ILE A 74 -1.60 -13.18 -26.52
N THR A 75 -1.20 -12.58 -27.63
CA THR A 75 0.14 -12.74 -28.20
C THR A 75 0.92 -11.44 -28.03
N PHE A 76 2.15 -11.55 -27.52
CA PHE A 76 3.05 -10.42 -27.36
C PHE A 76 4.01 -10.35 -28.55
N THR A 77 4.19 -9.15 -29.10
CA THR A 77 5.15 -8.92 -30.20
C THR A 77 6.60 -8.92 -29.73
N LYS A 78 6.85 -8.50 -28.48
CA LYS A 78 8.17 -8.46 -27.84
C LYS A 78 8.06 -9.03 -26.43
N GLU A 79 9.07 -9.76 -25.99
CA GLU A 79 9.10 -10.42 -24.67
C GLU A 79 9.04 -9.42 -23.50
N GLY A 80 9.69 -8.25 -23.65
CA GLY A 80 9.67 -7.19 -22.65
C GLY A 80 8.32 -6.50 -22.42
N LEU A 81 7.29 -6.81 -23.21
CA LEU A 81 5.91 -6.31 -22.98
C LEU A 81 5.10 -7.22 -22.06
N ALA A 82 5.57 -8.45 -21.82
CA ALA A 82 4.81 -9.44 -21.06
C ALA A 82 4.84 -9.16 -19.54
N ASP A 83 5.94 -8.59 -19.02
CA ASP A 83 6.10 -8.33 -17.59
C ASP A 83 6.33 -6.83 -17.31
N ASN A 84 5.40 -6.23 -16.57
CA ASN A 84 5.49 -4.85 -16.09
C ASN A 84 5.85 -4.78 -14.60
N SER A 85 6.26 -5.88 -14.00
CA SER A 85 6.65 -5.92 -12.59
C SER A 85 7.84 -5.00 -12.32
N TRP A 86 7.92 -4.47 -11.10
CA TRP A 86 9.09 -3.70 -10.69
C TRP A 86 10.38 -4.51 -10.78
N ALA A 87 10.33 -5.83 -10.56
CA ALA A 87 11.51 -6.70 -10.64
C ALA A 87 12.07 -6.77 -12.08
N ALA A 88 11.20 -6.87 -13.08
CA ALA A 88 11.61 -6.78 -14.49
C ALA A 88 12.18 -5.40 -14.82
N LEU A 89 11.60 -4.34 -14.27
CA LEU A 89 12.06 -2.96 -14.45
C LEU A 89 13.28 -2.60 -13.60
N ARG A 90 13.66 -3.38 -12.58
CA ARG A 90 14.85 -3.11 -11.75
C ARG A 90 16.15 -3.26 -12.53
N ALA A 91 16.15 -4.12 -13.54
CA ALA A 91 17.32 -4.39 -14.39
C ALA A 91 17.81 -3.16 -15.18
N THR A 92 16.97 -2.13 -15.35
CA THR A 92 17.31 -0.90 -16.07
C THR A 92 17.99 0.16 -15.19
N GLY A 93 18.34 -0.17 -13.93
CA GLY A 93 19.22 0.67 -13.09
C GLY A 93 18.51 1.84 -12.38
N HIS A 94 17.24 1.68 -12.01
CA HIS A 94 16.43 2.75 -11.41
C HIS A 94 16.74 3.00 -9.92
N THR A 95 17.76 3.78 -9.62
CA THR A 95 18.16 4.05 -8.22
C THR A 95 17.07 4.72 -7.37
N TYR A 96 16.22 5.57 -7.96
CA TYR A 96 15.11 6.22 -7.24
C TYR A 96 13.95 5.26 -6.96
N ALA A 97 13.53 4.47 -7.95
CA ALA A 97 12.46 3.49 -7.76
C ALA A 97 12.91 2.37 -6.82
N ASP A 98 14.19 2.01 -6.84
CA ASP A 98 14.74 0.96 -5.99
C ASP A 98 14.65 1.30 -4.50
N LYS A 99 15.03 2.53 -4.13
CA LYS A 99 14.91 2.99 -2.74
C LYS A 99 13.47 3.13 -2.28
N ALA A 100 12.55 3.48 -3.18
CA ALA A 100 11.14 3.53 -2.87
C ALA A 100 10.61 2.12 -2.56
N GLN A 101 10.98 1.14 -3.38
CA GLN A 101 10.56 -0.24 -3.17
C GLN A 101 11.16 -0.85 -1.90
N GLU A 102 12.41 -0.52 -1.57
CA GLU A 102 13.05 -0.95 -0.33
C GLU A 102 12.30 -0.44 0.91
N ARG A 103 11.83 0.82 0.88
CA ARG A 103 11.12 1.45 2.01
C ARG A 103 9.64 1.09 2.08
N LEU A 104 8.93 1.18 0.96
CA LEU A 104 7.48 1.06 0.91
C LEU A 104 6.99 -0.34 0.51
N GLY A 105 7.85 -1.17 -0.08
CA GLY A 105 7.50 -2.53 -0.51
C GLY A 105 7.16 -3.49 0.63
N PRO A 106 7.86 -3.46 1.78
CA PRO A 106 7.56 -4.36 2.91
C PRO A 106 6.22 -4.03 3.60
N VAL A 107 5.84 -2.76 3.64
CA VAL A 107 4.65 -2.29 4.38
C VAL A 107 3.38 -2.38 3.55
N LYS A 108 2.27 -2.73 4.20
CA LYS A 108 0.94 -2.87 3.57
C LYS A 108 -0.15 -2.29 4.47
N GLY A 109 -1.29 -1.91 3.90
CA GLY A 109 -2.46 -1.43 4.65
C GLY A 109 -2.21 -0.13 5.42
N LYS A 110 -2.71 -0.04 6.67
CA LYS A 110 -2.58 1.17 7.52
C LYS A 110 -1.13 1.58 7.74
N ALA A 111 -0.23 0.62 7.91
CA ALA A 111 1.20 0.87 8.07
C ALA A 111 1.81 1.54 6.82
N PHE A 112 1.37 1.16 5.61
CA PHE A 112 1.81 1.81 4.38
C PHE A 112 1.47 3.31 4.37
N GLN A 113 0.29 3.70 4.84
CA GLN A 113 -0.10 5.11 4.90
C GLN A 113 0.76 5.91 5.89
N LYS A 114 1.07 5.32 7.05
CA LYS A 114 1.99 5.91 8.03
C LYS A 114 3.39 6.09 7.44
N GLU A 115 3.96 5.01 6.90
CA GLU A 115 5.28 4.98 6.25
C GLU A 115 5.36 6.00 5.10
N MET A 116 4.35 6.06 4.24
CA MET A 116 4.25 7.01 3.14
C MET A 116 4.16 8.46 3.64
N THR A 117 3.39 8.71 4.70
CA THR A 117 3.27 10.06 5.28
C THR A 117 4.60 10.52 5.89
N LYS A 118 5.33 9.62 6.57
CA LYS A 118 6.67 9.87 7.10
C LYS A 118 7.67 10.13 5.98
N ALA A 119 7.65 9.30 4.93
CA ALA A 119 8.45 9.50 3.73
C ALA A 119 8.16 10.87 3.07
N LYS A 120 6.88 11.25 2.91
CA LYS A 120 6.44 12.53 2.36
C LYS A 120 6.91 13.72 3.21
N ARG A 121 6.89 13.60 4.53
CA ARG A 121 7.32 14.67 5.47
C ARG A 121 8.84 14.91 5.47
N GLY A 122 9.62 14.15 4.71
CA GLY A 122 11.02 14.45 4.44
C GLY A 122 12.00 13.33 4.78
N THR A 123 11.54 12.22 5.36
CA THR A 123 12.41 11.07 5.66
C THR A 123 12.88 10.36 4.38
N TYR A 124 12.18 10.53 3.25
CA TYR A 124 12.58 9.93 1.98
C TYR A 124 13.34 10.91 1.09
N ARG A 125 14.65 10.67 0.95
CA ARG A 125 15.55 11.43 0.04
C ARG A 125 15.79 10.77 -1.32
N GLY A 126 15.19 9.61 -1.59
CA GLY A 126 15.25 8.95 -2.89
C GLY A 126 16.66 8.64 -3.42
N GLY A 127 16.69 8.16 -4.67
CA GLY A 127 17.91 7.89 -5.44
C GLY A 127 18.20 9.02 -6.44
N ALA A 128 19.25 8.87 -7.24
CA ALA A 128 19.47 9.79 -8.34
C ALA A 128 18.44 9.54 -9.46
N ILE A 129 17.85 10.60 -9.99
CA ILE A 129 17.01 10.51 -11.18
C ILE A 129 17.92 10.69 -12.39
N ASP A 130 18.03 9.66 -13.22
CA ASP A 130 18.72 9.76 -14.50
C ASP A 130 17.81 10.48 -15.51
N MET A 131 18.18 11.71 -15.88
CA MET A 131 17.44 12.50 -16.88
C MET A 131 17.71 12.04 -18.32
N GLY A 132 18.75 11.23 -18.55
CA GLY A 132 19.12 10.71 -19.87
C GLY A 132 18.56 9.32 -20.16
N ALA A 133 18.02 8.63 -19.16
CA ALA A 133 17.46 7.29 -19.34
C ALA A 133 16.18 7.32 -20.20
N VAL A 134 16.15 6.49 -21.24
CA VAL A 134 14.97 6.28 -22.09
C VAL A 134 14.42 4.88 -21.83
N ASN A 135 13.31 4.80 -21.11
CA ASN A 135 12.65 3.52 -20.76
C ASN A 135 11.50 3.16 -21.71
N SER A 136 11.48 3.73 -22.91
CA SER A 136 10.44 3.45 -23.90
C SER A 136 10.84 2.31 -24.82
N ILE A 137 9.87 1.48 -25.19
CA ILE A 137 10.05 0.38 -26.13
C ILE A 137 9.65 0.89 -27.51
N LYS A 138 10.61 0.94 -28.44
CA LYS A 138 10.35 1.35 -29.82
C LYS A 138 9.67 0.23 -30.58
N PHE A 139 8.57 0.53 -31.27
CA PHE A 139 7.94 -0.39 -32.20
C PHE A 139 8.51 -0.20 -33.60
N ASP A 140 8.79 -1.31 -34.26
CA ASP A 140 9.10 -1.35 -35.67
C ASP A 140 7.76 -1.38 -36.40
N ASN A 141 7.54 -0.46 -37.35
CA ASN A 141 6.29 -0.42 -38.13
C ASN A 141 6.08 -1.70 -38.94
#